data_AF-A0A976L075-F1
#
_entry.id   AF-A0A976L075-F1
#
_cell.length_a   1.000
_cell.length_b   1.000
_cell.length_c   1.000
_cell.angle_alpha   90.00
_cell.angle_beta   90.00
_cell.angle_gamma   90.00
#
_symmetry.space_group_name_H-M   'P 1'
#
loop_
_entity.id
_entity.type
_entity.pdbx_description
1 polymer ?
#
loop_
_entity_poly.entity_id
_entity_poly.type
_entity_poly.pdbx_seq_one_letter_code
_entity_poly.pdbx_strand_id
1 'polypeptide(L)'
;TTKKYAELVTSIKKVLPNASIGADVITGFPGETEEDFKETYEFIKSLPITYLHVFTYSDRKGTRASVMKEKIPEGVKRERTKRLRELSTEKRVEFLKENLFLEFNLKKCYIRPLSYGIDFIGYFVKPWRTYVRRRVAKAFKNKLWVFEKYGELDGNKDKMKNSIASYFGHFKHAKALHFLEKIKEKHPWIKESNPRAFFVSF
;
A
#
# COMPACT_ATOMS: atom_id res chain seq x y z
N THR A 1 9.06 28.20 5.56
CA THR A 1 9.05 28.26 4.07
C THR A 1 9.12 26.84 3.54
N THR A 2 8.67 26.64 2.29
CA THR A 2 8.72 25.34 1.59
C THR A 2 10.15 24.78 1.52
N LYS A 3 11.14 25.64 1.26
CA LYS A 3 12.57 25.26 1.26
C LYS A 3 13.03 24.63 2.59
N LYS A 4 12.78 25.30 3.73
CA LYS A 4 13.16 24.76 5.06
C LYS A 4 12.44 23.45 5.37
N TYR A 5 11.18 23.32 4.94
CA TYR A 5 10.41 22.08 5.11
C TYR A 5 11.03 20.93 4.30
N ALA A 6 11.41 21.18 3.04
CA ALA A 6 12.08 20.20 2.19
C ALA A 6 13.44 19.78 2.75
N GLU A 7 14.24 20.73 3.24
CA GLU A 7 15.51 20.46 3.91
C GLU A 7 15.34 19.57 5.15
N LEU A 8 14.31 19.84 5.96
CA LEU A 8 14.00 19.00 7.12
C LEU A 8 13.62 17.58 6.70
N VAL A 9 12.69 17.42 5.77
CA VAL A 9 12.24 16.11 5.28
C VAL A 9 13.42 15.31 4.69
N THR A 10 14.25 15.95 3.87
CA THR A 10 15.41 15.30 3.26
C THR A 10 16.50 14.94 4.28
N SER A 11 16.72 15.77 5.30
CA SER A 11 17.68 15.45 6.38
C SER A 11 17.25 14.23 7.20
N ILE A 12 15.96 14.10 7.53
CA ILE A 12 15.41 12.93 8.20
C ILE A 12 15.65 11.68 7.34
N LYS A 13 15.35 11.75 6.04
CA LYS A 13 15.56 10.62 5.12
C LYS A 13 17.03 10.25 4.92
N LYS A 14 17.97 11.21 5.03
CA LYS A 14 19.41 10.92 5.00
C LYS A 14 19.86 10.11 6.21
N VAL A 15 19.36 10.44 7.40
CA VAL A 15 19.73 9.76 8.66
C VAL A 15 18.99 8.42 8.81
N LEU A 16 17.70 8.38 8.43
CA LEU A 16 16.84 7.21 8.53
C LEU A 16 16.12 6.98 7.19
N PRO A 17 16.75 6.26 6.24
CA PRO A 17 16.20 6.06 4.88
C PRO A 17 14.80 5.45 4.85
N ASN A 18 14.53 4.53 5.79
CA ASN A 18 13.25 3.85 5.96
C ASN A 18 12.24 4.60 6.84
N ALA A 19 12.52 5.86 7.23
CA ALA A 19 11.58 6.66 8.02
C ALA A 19 10.26 6.85 7.28
N SER A 20 9.14 6.58 7.95
CA SER A 20 7.82 6.96 7.45
C SER A 20 7.53 8.40 7.86
N ILE A 21 7.27 9.28 6.88
CA ILE A 21 6.99 10.70 7.14
C ILE A 21 5.55 11.00 6.70
N GLY A 22 4.72 11.40 7.66
CA GLY A 22 3.35 11.86 7.42
C GLY A 22 3.28 13.38 7.35
N ALA A 23 2.38 13.91 6.53
CA ALA A 23 2.06 15.34 6.52
C ALA A 23 0.55 15.59 6.46
N ASP A 24 0.11 16.64 7.13
CA ASP A 24 -1.28 17.07 7.11
C ASP A 24 -1.44 18.26 6.16
N VAL A 25 -2.45 18.20 5.28
CA VAL A 25 -2.68 19.22 4.25
C VAL A 25 -4.15 19.60 4.24
N ILE A 26 -4.42 20.91 4.21
CA ILE A 26 -5.76 21.46 4.04
C ILE A 26 -5.90 21.95 2.60
N THR A 27 -6.96 21.57 1.92
CA THR A 27 -7.33 22.06 0.59
C THR A 27 -8.57 22.94 0.65
N GLY A 28 -8.73 23.83 -0.33
CA GLY A 28 -9.92 24.66 -0.45
C GLY A 28 -9.98 25.79 0.57
N PHE A 29 -8.83 26.20 1.09
CA PHE A 29 -8.74 27.36 1.97
C PHE A 29 -9.24 28.62 1.22
N PRO A 30 -9.93 29.56 1.89
CA PRO A 30 -10.38 30.79 1.23
C PRO A 30 -9.22 31.52 0.56
N GLY A 31 -9.37 31.87 -0.72
CA GLY A 31 -8.32 32.50 -1.54
C GLY A 31 -7.39 31.53 -2.30
N GLU A 32 -7.51 30.21 -2.11
CA GLU A 32 -6.67 29.22 -2.81
C GLU A 32 -6.96 29.19 -4.32
N THR A 33 -6.01 29.65 -5.13
CA THR A 33 -6.09 29.60 -6.59
C THR A 33 -5.74 28.21 -7.15
N GLU A 34 -5.93 27.99 -8.45
CA GLU A 34 -5.51 26.74 -9.09
C GLU A 34 -3.99 26.64 -9.16
N GLU A 35 -3.32 27.76 -9.36
CA GLU A 35 -1.87 27.89 -9.35
C GLU A 35 -1.29 27.53 -7.97
N ASP A 36 -1.88 28.03 -6.88
CA ASP A 36 -1.47 27.68 -5.51
C ASP A 36 -1.61 26.19 -5.23
N PHE A 37 -2.75 25.61 -5.66
CA PHE A 37 -2.98 24.17 -5.50
C PHE A 37 -1.98 23.35 -6.31
N LYS A 38 -1.69 23.76 -7.55
CA LYS A 38 -0.71 23.10 -8.41
C LYS A 38 0.70 23.18 -7.83
N GLU A 39 1.11 24.34 -7.33
CA GLU A 39 2.41 24.51 -6.65
C GLU A 39 2.50 23.59 -5.43
N THR A 40 1.44 23.55 -4.61
CA THR A 40 1.36 22.66 -3.45
C THR A 40 1.44 21.19 -3.85
N TYR A 41 0.72 20.79 -4.90
CA TYR A 41 0.72 19.43 -5.41
C TYR A 41 2.11 19.01 -5.88
N GLU A 42 2.76 19.81 -6.72
CA GLU A 42 4.11 19.51 -7.23
C GLU A 42 5.17 19.54 -6.13
N PHE A 43 5.07 20.49 -5.19
CA PHE A 43 5.94 20.55 -4.02
C PHE A 43 5.84 19.25 -3.21
N ILE A 44 4.63 18.85 -2.82
CA ILE A 44 4.38 17.61 -2.09
C ILE A 44 4.87 16.39 -2.87
N LYS A 45 4.60 16.34 -4.18
CA LYS A 45 5.02 15.25 -5.07
C LYS A 45 6.54 15.11 -5.10
N SER A 46 7.28 16.22 -5.08
CA SER A 46 8.76 16.21 -5.06
C SER A 46 9.36 15.70 -3.75
N LEU A 47 8.61 15.69 -2.65
CA LEU A 47 9.14 15.30 -1.33
C LEU A 47 9.08 13.79 -1.09
N PRO A 48 10.08 13.23 -0.38
CA PRO A 48 10.09 11.82 0.02
C PRO A 48 9.21 11.56 1.26
N ILE A 49 7.99 12.08 1.24
CA ILE A 49 6.96 11.82 2.26
C ILE A 49 6.23 10.50 1.96
N THR A 50 5.74 9.85 3.01
CA THR A 50 5.12 8.52 2.93
C THR A 50 3.62 8.59 2.78
N TYR A 51 2.95 9.50 3.48
CA TYR A 51 1.50 9.64 3.39
C TYR A 51 1.05 11.07 3.72
N LEU A 52 -0.14 11.40 3.22
CA LEU A 52 -0.84 12.63 3.54
C LEU A 52 -2.14 12.35 4.26
N HIS A 53 -2.43 13.15 5.29
CA HIS A 53 -3.77 13.32 5.83
C HIS A 53 -4.38 14.59 5.22
N VAL A 54 -5.33 14.41 4.31
CA VAL A 54 -5.91 15.51 3.54
C VAL A 54 -7.27 15.90 4.11
N PHE A 55 -7.34 17.12 4.62
CA PHE A 55 -8.55 17.76 5.12
C PHE A 55 -9.13 18.71 4.08
N THR A 56 -10.44 18.67 3.90
CA THR A 56 -11.15 19.72 3.18
C THR A 56 -11.42 20.88 4.13
N TYR A 57 -11.14 22.12 3.72
CA TYR A 57 -11.46 23.30 4.51
C TYR A 57 -12.96 23.34 4.84
N SER A 58 -13.25 23.48 6.14
CA SER A 58 -14.58 23.66 6.69
C SER A 58 -14.66 25.02 7.36
N ASP A 59 -15.71 25.78 7.05
CA ASP A 59 -15.88 27.12 7.59
C ASP A 59 -16.28 27.05 9.06
N ARG A 60 -15.48 27.67 9.94
CA ARG A 60 -15.72 27.70 11.39
C ARG A 60 -15.89 29.14 11.85
N LYS A 61 -17.07 29.46 12.40
CA LYS A 61 -17.38 30.80 12.93
C LYS A 61 -16.30 31.25 13.93
N GLY A 62 -15.92 32.52 13.84
CA GLY A 62 -14.92 33.13 14.73
C GLY A 62 -13.46 32.98 14.28
N THR A 63 -13.20 32.31 13.16
CA THR A 63 -11.84 32.21 12.58
C THR A 63 -11.57 33.33 11.59
N ARG A 64 -10.30 33.74 11.42
CA ARG A 64 -9.92 34.70 10.37
C ARG A 64 -10.31 34.23 8.97
N ALA A 65 -10.22 32.91 8.73
CA ALA A 65 -10.65 32.30 7.48
C ALA A 65 -12.16 32.47 7.23
N SER A 66 -12.98 32.51 8.29
CA SER A 66 -14.45 32.66 8.16
C SER A 66 -14.88 33.98 7.53
N VAL A 67 -14.14 35.07 7.78
CA VAL A 67 -14.45 36.41 7.24
C VAL A 67 -13.87 36.69 5.86
N MET A 68 -13.06 35.77 5.31
CA MET A 68 -12.50 35.91 3.95
C MET A 68 -13.60 35.70 2.90
N LYS A 69 -13.67 36.59 1.90
CA LYS A 69 -14.75 36.58 0.88
C LYS A 69 -14.55 35.53 -0.21
N GLU A 70 -13.30 35.19 -0.52
CA GLU A 70 -12.92 34.31 -1.63
C GLU A 70 -13.09 32.82 -1.26
N LYS A 71 -14.32 32.41 -0.94
CA LYS A 71 -14.61 31.01 -0.62
C LYS A 71 -14.56 30.15 -1.88
N ILE A 72 -13.87 29.02 -1.78
CA ILE A 72 -13.78 28.05 -2.89
C ILE A 72 -15.08 27.23 -2.98
N PRO A 73 -15.62 26.98 -4.19
CA PRO A 73 -16.78 26.11 -4.37
C PRO A 73 -16.51 24.68 -3.88
N GLU A 74 -17.51 24.05 -3.27
CA GLU A 74 -17.38 22.72 -2.66
C GLU A 74 -16.92 21.64 -3.66
N GLY A 75 -17.35 21.72 -4.93
CA GLY A 75 -16.91 20.81 -5.99
C GLY A 75 -15.40 20.85 -6.22
N VAL A 76 -14.82 22.07 -6.27
CA VAL A 76 -13.38 22.30 -6.44
C VAL A 76 -12.62 21.78 -5.22
N LYS A 77 -13.11 22.07 -4.01
CA LYS A 77 -12.49 21.55 -2.78
C LYS A 77 -12.41 20.03 -2.77
N ARG A 78 -13.50 19.35 -3.17
CA ARG A 78 -13.58 17.89 -3.23
C ARG A 78 -12.63 17.30 -4.26
N GLU A 79 -12.54 17.92 -5.44
CA GLU A 79 -11.63 17.50 -6.51
C GLU A 79 -10.16 17.61 -6.08
N ARG A 80 -9.77 18.75 -5.49
CA ARG A 80 -8.43 18.97 -4.91
C ARG A 80 -8.10 17.96 -3.80
N THR A 81 -9.02 17.75 -2.86
CA THR A 81 -8.87 16.73 -1.80
C THR A 81 -8.68 15.34 -2.38
N LYS A 82 -9.45 14.99 -3.41
CA LYS A 82 -9.36 13.68 -4.08
C LYS A 82 -7.97 13.49 -4.70
N ARG A 83 -7.49 14.47 -5.46
CA ARG A 83 -6.16 14.43 -6.11
C ARG A 83 -5.01 14.23 -5.12
N LEU A 84 -5.03 14.94 -3.99
CA LEU A 84 -4.00 14.75 -2.95
C LEU A 84 -4.13 13.40 -2.21
N ARG A 85 -5.34 12.86 -2.06
CA ARG A 85 -5.53 11.49 -1.50
C ARG A 85 -5.01 10.41 -2.45
N GLU A 86 -5.16 10.60 -3.75
CA GLU A 86 -4.59 9.72 -4.77
C GLU A 86 -3.05 9.77 -4.71
N LEU A 87 -2.46 10.98 -4.68
CA LEU A 87 -1.02 11.17 -4.50
C LEU A 87 -0.50 10.53 -3.19
N SER A 88 -1.24 10.70 -2.08
CA SER A 88 -0.94 10.06 -0.79
C SER A 88 -0.89 8.53 -0.89
N THR A 89 -1.82 7.95 -1.66
CA THR A 89 -1.90 6.51 -1.89
C THR A 89 -0.70 6.03 -2.72
N GLU A 90 -0.36 6.74 -3.80
CA GLU A 90 0.80 6.44 -4.64
C GLU A 90 2.10 6.45 -3.84
N LYS A 91 2.35 7.51 -3.07
CA LYS A 91 3.54 7.64 -2.22
C LYS A 91 3.64 6.55 -1.15
N ARG A 92 2.50 6.20 -0.52
CA ARG A 92 2.47 5.11 0.46
C ARG A 92 2.86 3.78 -0.17
N VAL A 93 2.42 3.54 -1.41
CA VAL A 93 2.70 2.31 -2.15
C VAL A 93 4.16 2.26 -2.52
N GLU A 94 4.72 3.34 -3.06
CA GLU A 94 6.14 3.46 -3.37
C GLU A 94 7.01 3.17 -2.13
N PHE A 95 6.72 3.83 -1.01
CA PHE A 95 7.41 3.58 0.26
C PHE A 95 7.35 2.11 0.69
N LEU A 96 6.17 1.47 0.59
CA LEU A 96 6.03 0.06 0.94
C LEU A 96 6.81 -0.85 -0.04
N LYS A 97 6.93 -0.51 -1.33
CA LYS A 97 7.67 -1.33 -2.31
C LYS A 97 9.15 -1.34 -1.95
N GLU A 98 9.69 -0.16 -1.69
CA GLU A 98 11.09 0.03 -1.32
C GLU A 98 11.45 -0.68 -0.02
N ASN A 99 10.55 -0.63 0.98
CA ASN A 99 10.87 -1.11 2.33
C ASN A 99 10.43 -2.56 2.61
N LEU A 100 9.49 -3.11 1.84
CA LEU A 100 9.02 -4.50 2.00
C LEU A 100 9.52 -5.45 0.90
N PHE A 101 10.25 -4.94 -0.10
CA PHE A 101 10.70 -5.70 -1.27
C PHE A 101 9.55 -6.44 -1.97
N LEU A 102 8.40 -5.76 -2.12
CA LEU A 102 7.19 -6.30 -2.74
C LEU A 102 6.83 -5.48 -3.98
N GLU A 103 6.43 -6.16 -5.06
CA GLU A 103 5.75 -5.51 -6.18
C GLU A 103 4.23 -5.46 -5.92
N PHE A 104 3.62 -4.30 -6.12
CA PHE A 104 2.19 -4.06 -5.87
C PHE A 104 1.44 -3.69 -7.15
N ASN A 105 0.28 -4.32 -7.35
CA ASN A 105 -0.69 -3.94 -8.37
C ASN A 105 -1.90 -3.24 -7.71
N LEU A 106 -1.93 -1.91 -7.74
CA LEU A 106 -2.97 -1.15 -7.02
C LEU A 106 -4.42 -1.43 -7.45
N LYS A 107 -4.64 -1.94 -8.67
CA LYS A 107 -5.98 -2.35 -9.12
C LYS A 107 -6.51 -3.59 -8.40
N LYS A 108 -5.61 -4.43 -7.86
CA LYS A 108 -5.95 -5.73 -7.24
C LYS A 108 -5.67 -5.77 -5.74
N CYS A 109 -5.10 -4.72 -5.17
CA CYS A 109 -4.48 -4.75 -3.85
C CYS A 109 -5.01 -3.61 -2.98
N TYR A 110 -5.74 -3.97 -1.92
CA TYR A 110 -6.19 -3.02 -0.91
C TYR A 110 -5.21 -3.03 0.27
N ILE A 111 -4.63 -1.86 0.57
CA ILE A 111 -3.87 -1.63 1.79
C ILE A 111 -4.84 -1.10 2.84
N ARG A 112 -5.10 -1.88 3.89
CA ARG A 112 -5.97 -1.44 5.00
C ARG A 112 -5.12 -1.20 6.25
N PRO A 113 -5.18 0.00 6.85
CA PRO A 113 -4.56 0.22 8.16
C PRO A 113 -5.29 -0.62 9.23
N LEU A 114 -4.52 -1.24 10.12
CA LEU A 114 -5.02 -1.89 11.33
C LEU A 114 -4.68 -1.01 12.54
N SER A 115 -5.31 -1.27 13.69
CA SER A 115 -4.93 -0.65 14.97
C SER A 115 -3.45 -0.87 15.29
N TYR A 116 -2.91 -2.05 14.92
CA TYR A 116 -1.50 -2.38 14.99
C TYR A 116 -1.08 -3.09 13.70
N GLY A 117 -0.43 -2.34 12.80
CA GLY A 117 0.13 -2.86 11.56
C GLY A 117 -0.69 -2.56 10.31
N ILE A 118 -0.44 -3.34 9.25
CA ILE A 118 -1.04 -3.16 7.94
C ILE A 118 -1.60 -4.50 7.47
N ASP A 119 -2.83 -4.47 6.95
CA ASP A 119 -3.44 -5.60 6.27
C ASP A 119 -3.26 -5.42 4.76
N PHE A 120 -2.56 -6.36 4.15
CA PHE A 120 -2.12 -6.29 2.76
C PHE A 120 -2.22 -7.68 2.11
N ILE A 121 -2.88 -7.76 0.94
CA ILE A 121 -3.13 -8.97 0.10
C ILE A 121 -2.84 -10.29 0.82
N GLY A 122 -3.77 -10.75 1.64
CA GLY A 122 -3.64 -12.10 2.19
C GLY A 122 -2.75 -12.23 3.43
N TYR A 123 -2.14 -11.15 3.94
CA TYR A 123 -1.28 -11.14 5.13
C TYR A 123 -1.57 -9.94 6.03
N PHE A 124 -1.20 -10.08 7.30
CA PHE A 124 -1.16 -9.00 8.27
C PHE A 124 0.29 -8.74 8.66
N VAL A 125 0.81 -7.54 8.41
CA VAL A 125 2.14 -7.12 8.84
C VAL A 125 1.98 -6.38 10.16
N LYS A 126 2.44 -6.96 11.27
CA LYS A 126 2.53 -6.30 12.59
C LYS A 126 3.99 -5.96 12.90
N PRO A 127 4.27 -5.03 13.84
CA PRO A 127 5.64 -4.60 14.14
C PRO A 127 6.61 -5.76 14.45
N TRP A 128 6.12 -6.82 15.10
CA TRP A 128 6.93 -7.98 15.51
C TRP A 128 6.76 -9.22 14.62
N ARG A 129 5.72 -9.28 13.77
CA ARG A 129 5.42 -10.50 13.01
C ARG A 129 4.50 -10.25 11.83
N THR A 130 4.74 -10.99 10.75
CA THR A 130 3.82 -11.07 9.61
C THR A 130 3.02 -12.37 9.68
N TYR A 131 1.71 -12.29 9.49
CA TYR A 131 0.78 -13.42 9.56
C TYR A 131 0.10 -13.65 8.22
N VAL A 132 -0.07 -14.91 7.82
CA VAL A 132 -0.93 -15.28 6.68
C VAL A 132 -2.39 -15.18 7.12
N ARG A 133 -3.25 -14.55 6.30
CA ARG A 133 -4.70 -14.57 6.53
C ARG A 133 -5.22 -16.00 6.47
N ARG A 134 -6.09 -16.34 7.42
CA ARG A 134 -6.74 -17.66 7.48
C ARG A 134 -7.39 -18.08 6.16
N ARG A 135 -8.02 -17.13 5.44
CA ARG A 135 -8.63 -17.40 4.12
C ARG A 135 -7.61 -17.85 3.06
N VAL A 136 -6.40 -17.29 3.07
CA VAL A 136 -5.34 -17.65 2.13
C VAL A 136 -4.76 -19.02 2.46
N ALA A 137 -4.50 -19.27 3.75
CA ALA A 137 -4.08 -20.59 4.20
C ALA A 137 -5.12 -21.67 3.89
N LYS A 138 -6.43 -21.36 4.04
CA LYS A 138 -7.53 -22.27 3.68
C LYS A 138 -7.59 -22.52 2.18
N ALA A 139 -7.49 -21.48 1.36
CA ALA A 139 -7.48 -21.60 -0.10
C ALA A 139 -6.30 -22.44 -0.60
N PHE A 140 -5.11 -22.22 -0.05
CA PHE A 140 -3.93 -23.04 -0.33
C PHE A 140 -4.15 -24.52 0.01
N LYS A 141 -4.62 -24.82 1.24
CA LYS A 141 -4.91 -26.20 1.67
C LYS A 141 -5.93 -26.88 0.78
N ASN A 142 -7.00 -26.18 0.40
CA ASN A 142 -8.02 -26.71 -0.49
C ASN A 142 -7.43 -27.05 -1.87
N LYS A 143 -6.63 -26.16 -2.46
CA LYS A 143 -5.98 -26.43 -3.76
C LYS A 143 -4.99 -27.58 -3.70
N LEU A 144 -4.21 -27.68 -2.62
CA LEU A 144 -3.28 -28.78 -2.40
C LEU A 144 -4.04 -30.11 -2.31
N TRP A 145 -5.11 -30.17 -1.53
CA TRP A 145 -5.96 -31.36 -1.42
C TRP A 145 -6.60 -31.77 -2.77
N VAL A 146 -7.08 -30.80 -3.56
CA VAL A 146 -7.62 -31.08 -4.90
C VAL A 146 -6.53 -31.68 -5.80
N PHE A 147 -5.31 -31.14 -5.77
CA PHE A 147 -4.20 -31.69 -6.55
C PHE A 147 -3.82 -33.12 -6.10
N GLU A 148 -3.76 -33.36 -4.79
CA GLU A 148 -3.48 -34.70 -4.24
C GLU A 148 -4.53 -35.73 -4.64
N LYS A 149 -5.80 -35.33 -4.70
CA LYS A 149 -6.91 -36.23 -5.00
C LYS A 149 -7.12 -36.48 -6.49
N TYR A 150 -6.93 -35.45 -7.32
CA TYR A 150 -7.32 -35.49 -8.74
C TYR A 150 -6.15 -35.33 -9.71
N GLY A 151 -4.96 -34.91 -9.25
CA GLY A 151 -3.78 -34.68 -10.10
C GLY A 151 -3.84 -33.42 -10.97
N GLU A 152 -5.00 -32.80 -11.12
CA GLU A 152 -5.25 -31.61 -11.95
C GLU A 152 -6.47 -30.80 -11.48
N LEU A 153 -6.57 -29.54 -11.94
CA LEU A 153 -7.77 -28.70 -11.86
C LEU A 153 -8.20 -28.39 -13.29
N ASP A 154 -9.46 -28.62 -13.64
CA ASP A 154 -10.03 -28.35 -14.97
C ASP A 154 -9.20 -28.94 -16.14
N GLY A 155 -8.61 -30.13 -15.96
CA GLY A 155 -7.80 -30.80 -16.99
C GLY A 155 -6.40 -30.22 -17.25
N ASN A 156 -5.90 -29.32 -16.38
CA ASN A 156 -4.60 -28.68 -16.58
C ASN A 156 -3.69 -28.72 -15.34
N LYS A 157 -2.75 -29.67 -15.36
CA LYS A 157 -1.76 -29.92 -14.30
C LYS A 157 -0.80 -28.76 -14.05
N ASP A 158 -0.33 -28.08 -15.10
CA ASP A 158 0.65 -27.01 -14.96
C ASP A 158 0.03 -25.70 -14.46
N LYS A 159 -1.22 -25.42 -14.87
CA LYS A 159 -2.02 -24.33 -14.32
C LYS A 159 -2.22 -24.48 -12.81
N MET A 160 -2.48 -25.70 -12.35
CA MET A 160 -2.59 -26.00 -10.91
C MET A 160 -1.27 -25.80 -10.18
N LYS A 161 -0.15 -26.34 -10.70
CA LYS A 161 1.19 -26.16 -10.09
C LYS A 161 1.56 -24.69 -9.96
N ASN A 162 1.34 -23.90 -11.02
CA ASN A 162 1.60 -22.46 -11.00
C ASN A 162 0.70 -21.73 -9.99
N SER A 163 -0.57 -22.14 -9.88
CA SER A 163 -1.48 -21.58 -8.89
C SER A 163 -1.10 -21.93 -7.46
N ILE A 164 -0.54 -23.12 -7.19
CA ILE A 164 -0.04 -23.51 -5.86
C ILE A 164 1.25 -22.75 -5.55
N ALA A 165 2.16 -22.64 -6.51
CA ALA A 165 3.42 -21.91 -6.38
C ALA A 165 3.20 -20.42 -6.07
N SER A 166 2.13 -19.79 -6.58
CA SER A 166 1.85 -18.38 -6.29
C SER A 166 1.60 -18.08 -4.81
N TYR A 167 1.19 -19.06 -4.00
CA TYR A 167 1.04 -18.92 -2.55
C TYR A 167 2.37 -18.96 -1.79
N PHE A 168 3.50 -19.33 -2.42
CA PHE A 168 4.79 -19.43 -1.73
C PHE A 168 5.41 -18.06 -1.44
N GLY A 169 5.29 -17.08 -2.34
CA GLY A 169 5.80 -15.71 -2.09
C GLY A 169 5.14 -15.08 -0.86
N HIS A 170 3.87 -15.39 -0.74
CA HIS A 170 2.97 -15.17 0.36
C HIS A 170 3.52 -15.74 1.70
N PHE A 171 3.85 -17.03 1.79
CA PHE A 171 4.48 -17.62 2.99
C PHE A 171 5.91 -17.11 3.26
N LYS A 172 6.69 -16.85 2.21
CA LYS A 172 8.04 -16.28 2.31
C LYS A 172 8.01 -14.90 2.96
N HIS A 173 7.06 -14.06 2.55
CA HIS A 173 6.84 -12.74 3.14
C HIS A 173 6.43 -12.82 4.63
N ALA A 174 5.72 -13.87 5.02
CA ALA A 174 5.38 -14.13 6.43
C ALA A 174 6.55 -14.68 7.27
N LYS A 175 7.76 -14.81 6.71
CA LYS A 175 8.90 -15.52 7.31
C LYS A 175 8.53 -16.93 7.79
N ALA A 176 7.59 -17.60 7.11
CA ALA A 176 7.13 -18.94 7.47
C ALA A 176 8.02 -20.03 6.86
N LEU A 177 9.35 -19.91 7.03
CA LEU A 177 10.34 -20.76 6.36
C LEU A 177 10.21 -22.23 6.75
N HIS A 178 10.10 -22.53 8.04
CA HIS A 178 9.88 -23.91 8.54
C HIS A 178 8.62 -24.56 7.98
N PHE A 179 7.55 -23.77 7.79
CA PHE A 179 6.32 -24.26 7.20
C PHE A 179 6.49 -24.58 5.71
N LEU A 180 7.24 -23.74 4.99
CA LEU A 180 7.58 -23.98 3.59
C LEU A 180 8.45 -25.23 3.41
N GLU A 181 9.45 -25.43 4.28
CA GLU A 181 10.29 -26.63 4.26
C GLU A 181 9.47 -27.90 4.44
N LYS A 182 8.60 -27.95 5.46
CA LYS A 182 7.69 -29.09 5.67
C LYS A 182 6.78 -29.38 4.49
N ILE A 183 6.33 -28.34 3.77
CA ILE A 183 5.53 -28.53 2.54
C ILE A 183 6.40 -29.13 1.44
N LYS A 184 7.63 -28.63 1.26
CA LYS A 184 8.57 -29.12 0.24
C LYS A 184 8.96 -30.58 0.48
N GLU A 185 9.21 -30.96 1.74
CA GLU A 185 9.49 -32.35 2.13
C GLU A 185 8.36 -33.30 1.73
N LYS A 186 7.10 -32.89 1.97
CA LYS A 186 5.92 -33.69 1.63
C LYS A 186 5.57 -33.65 0.14
N HIS A 187 5.96 -32.60 -0.57
CA HIS A 187 5.57 -32.36 -1.96
C HIS A 187 6.77 -31.89 -2.81
N PRO A 188 7.73 -32.78 -3.15
CA PRO A 188 8.98 -32.41 -3.84
C PRO A 188 8.78 -31.86 -5.25
N TRP A 189 7.63 -32.12 -5.87
CA TRP A 189 7.29 -31.65 -7.23
C TRP A 189 6.97 -30.15 -7.30
N ILE A 190 6.79 -29.47 -6.16
CA ILE A 190 6.53 -28.03 -6.12
C ILE A 190 7.85 -27.27 -6.36
N LYS A 191 8.02 -26.74 -7.58
CA LYS A 191 9.15 -25.85 -7.92
C LYS A 191 8.85 -24.42 -7.46
N GLU A 192 9.88 -23.70 -6.98
CA GLU A 192 9.76 -22.26 -6.69
C GLU A 192 9.45 -21.50 -7.98
N SER A 193 8.37 -20.72 -8.00
CA SER A 193 8.24 -19.64 -8.97
C SER A 193 9.15 -18.49 -8.54
N ASN A 194 9.89 -17.92 -9.50
CA ASN A 194 10.77 -16.79 -9.26
C ASN A 194 9.94 -15.64 -8.63
N PRO A 195 10.21 -15.22 -7.38
CA PRO A 195 9.35 -14.31 -6.64
C PRO A 195 9.39 -12.86 -7.14
N ARG A 196 10.10 -12.59 -8.25
CA ARG A 196 10.12 -11.25 -8.88
C ARG A 196 8.75 -10.79 -9.37
N ALA A 197 7.76 -11.68 -9.47
CA ALA A 197 6.47 -11.31 -10.00
C ALA A 197 5.36 -11.84 -9.09
N PHE A 198 4.93 -11.01 -8.13
CA PHE A 198 3.65 -11.19 -7.45
C PHE A 198 2.50 -10.88 -8.43
N PHE A 199 2.37 -11.67 -9.50
CA PHE A 199 1.15 -11.70 -10.31
C PHE A 199 0.13 -12.60 -9.62
N VAL A 200 -0.64 -12.03 -8.70
CA VAL A 200 -1.93 -12.62 -8.35
C VAL A 200 -2.91 -12.26 -9.46
N SER A 201 -2.88 -13.07 -10.52
CA SER A 201 -4.01 -13.21 -11.45
C SER A 201 -5.09 -14.02 -10.74
N PHE A 202 -6.15 -13.34 -10.32
CA PHE A 202 -7.49 -13.78 -10.65
C PHE A 202 -8.02 -12.82 -11.72
#